data_AF-A0A3D2VFD2-F1
#
_entry.id   AF-A0A3D2VFD2-F1
#
_cell.length_a   1.000
_cell.length_b   1.000
_cell.length_c   1.000
_cell.angle_alpha   90.00
_cell.angle_beta   90.00
_cell.angle_gamma   90.00
#
_symmetry.space_group_name_H-M   'P 1'
#
loop_
_entity.id
_entity.type
_entity.pdbx_description
1 polymer ?
#
loop_
_entity_poly.entity_id
_entity_poly.type
_entity_poly.pdbx_seq_one_letter_code
_entity_poly.pdbx_strand_id
1 'polypeptide(L)' 'WGGYRLEPERIEFWQSQSDRLHDRFEYTRDASGKWVISRLAP' A
#
# COMPACT_ATOMS: atom_id res chain seq x y z
N TRP A 1 18.90 7.81 -24.91
CA TRP A 1 18.43 6.73 -24.02
C TRP A 1 17.94 7.36 -22.74
N GLY A 2 16.83 6.89 -22.17
CA GLY A 2 16.20 7.49 -20.99
C GLY A 2 15.28 6.50 -20.28
N GLY A 3 14.70 6.92 -19.16
CA GLY A 3 13.80 6.09 -18.36
C GLY A 3 12.78 6.93 -17.60
N TYR A 4 11.81 6.25 -17.01
CA TYR A 4 10.74 6.85 -16.22
C TYR A 4 10.85 6.42 -14.76
N ARG A 5 10.37 7.29 -13.87
CA ARG A 5 10.20 6.98 -12.44
C ARG A 5 8.72 7.02 -12.11
N LEU A 6 8.21 5.92 -11.54
CA LEU A 6 6.91 5.92 -10.90
C LEU A 6 7.07 6.49 -9.49
N GLU A 7 6.37 7.58 -9.19
CA GLU A 7 6.23 8.06 -7.82
C GLU A 7 4.87 7.58 -7.28
N PRO A 8 4.84 6.60 -6.36
CA PRO A 8 3.58 6.05 -5.90
C PRO A 8 2.86 7.01 -4.96
N GLU A 9 1.56 7.18 -5.21
CA GLU A 9 0.63 7.86 -4.30
C GLU A 9 0.00 6.90 -3.28
N ARG A 10 -0.08 5.61 -3.65
CA ARG A 10 -0.60 4.51 -2.84
C ARG A 10 0.20 3.25 -3.07
N ILE A 11 0.41 2.47 -2.00
CA ILE A 11 1.00 1.12 -2.05
C ILE A 11 0.15 0.19 -1.20
N GLU A 12 -0.18 -0.99 -1.70
CA GLU A 12 -0.87 -2.03 -0.92
C GLU A 12 0.03 -3.27 -0.81
N PHE A 13 0.19 -3.76 0.41
CA PHE A 13 0.79 -5.05 0.69
C PHE A 13 -0.31 -6.04 1.04
N TRP A 14 -0.39 -7.11 0.24
CA TRP A 14 -1.36 -8.17 0.41
C TRP A 14 -0.63 -9.47 0.76
N GLN A 15 -0.99 -10.07 1.89
CA GLN A 15 -0.42 -11.32 2.36
C GLN A 15 -1.51 -12.38 2.54
N SER A 16 -1.27 -13.54 1.93
CA SER A 16 -2.17 -14.69 2.06
C SER A 16 -2.17 -15.25 3.49
N GLN A 17 -3.34 -15.63 3.98
CA GLN A 17 -3.53 -16.32 5.25
C GLN A 17 -4.35 -17.59 5.03
N SER A 18 -4.09 -18.62 5.83
CA SER A 18 -4.66 -19.97 5.65
C SER A 18 -6.18 -20.04 5.86
N ASP A 19 -6.72 -19.14 6.68
CA ASP A 19 -8.14 -18.99 6.99
C ASP A 19 -8.91 -18.11 6.00
N ARG A 20 -8.25 -17.65 4.93
CA ARG A 20 -8.76 -16.70 3.92
C ARG A 20 -8.98 -15.28 4.44
N LEU A 21 -8.54 -14.97 5.66
CA LEU A 21 -8.53 -13.62 6.20
C LEU A 21 -7.18 -12.95 5.91
N HIS A 22 -7.01 -12.58 4.64
CA HIS A 22 -5.80 -11.93 4.14
C HIS A 22 -5.44 -10.65 4.90
N ASP A 23 -4.14 -10.50 5.16
CA ASP A 23 -3.62 -9.25 5.69
C ASP A 23 -3.41 -8.27 4.56
N ARG A 24 -4.10 -7.12 4.67
CA ARG A 24 -4.05 -6.05 3.69
C ARG A 24 -3.63 -4.77 4.38
N PHE A 25 -2.42 -4.30 4.07
CA PHE A 25 -1.89 -3.04 4.58
C PHE A 25 -1.78 -2.04 3.44
N GLU A 26 -2.49 -0.93 3.59
CA GLU A 26 -2.49 0.16 2.63
C GLU A 26 -1.66 1.32 3.17
N TYR A 27 -0.77 1.83 2.33
CA TYR A 27 0.01 3.03 2.55
C TYR A 27 -0.47 4.12 1.61
N THR A 28 -0.83 5.28 2.15
CA THR A 28 -1.19 6.49 1.40
C THR A 28 -0.42 7.69 1.92
N ARG A 29 -0.29 8.74 1.11
CA ARG A 29 0.27 10.02 1.57
C ARG A 29 -0.84 10.90 2.15
N ASP A 30 -0.61 11.45 3.34
CA ASP A 30 -1.48 12.49 3.90
C ASP A 30 -1.21 13.86 3.26
N ALA A 31 -1.96 14.89 3.68
CA ALA A 31 -1.81 16.25 3.19
C ALA A 31 -0.42 16.87 3.47
N SER A 32 0.37 16.31 4.40
CA SER A 32 1.75 16.71 4.67
C SER A 32 2.79 15.92 3.87
N GLY A 33 2.33 14.97 3.03
CA GLY A 33 3.18 14.09 2.25
C GLY A 33 3.79 12.93 3.05
N LYS A 34 3.36 12.72 4.29
CA LYS A 34 3.81 11.60 5.12
C LYS A 34 3.02 10.35 4.80
N TRP A 35 3.67 9.20 4.89
CA TRP A 35 3.00 7.92 4.74
C TRP A 35 2.16 7.59 5.97
N VAL A 36 0.91 7.26 5.73
CA VAL A 36 -0.04 6.75 6.71
C VAL A 36 -0.38 5.31 6.33
N ILE A 37 -0.48 4.44 7.35
CA ILE A 37 -0.82 3.03 7.18
C ILE A 37 -2.24 2.78 7.68
N SER A 38 -3.02 2.00 6.92
CA SER A 38 -4.31 1.45 7.36
C SER A 38 -4.36 -0.05 7.09
N ARG A 39 -5.12 -0.79 7.91
CA ARG A 39 -5.41 -2.20 7.67
C ARG A 39 -6.78 -2.30 7.02
N LEU A 40 -6.85 -2.95 5.86
CA LEU A 40 -8.10 -3.19 5.14
C LEU A 40 -8.69 -4.53 5.53
N ALA A 41 -10.01 -4.66 5.39
CA ALA A 41 -10.66 -5.97 5.52
C ALA A 41 -10.23 -6.87 4.33
N PRO A 42 -10.00 -8.17 4.59
CA PRO A 42 -9.80 -9.16 3.54
C PRO A 42 -11.01 -9.29 2.60
#